data_AF-A0A933FGJ4-F1
#
_entry.id   AF-A0A933FGJ4-F1
#
_cell.length_a   1.000
_cell.length_b   1.000
_cell.length_c   1.000
_cell.angle_alpha   90.00
_cell.angle_beta   90.00
_cell.angle_gamma   90.00
#
_symmetry.space_group_name_H-M   'P 1'
#
loop_
_entity.id
_entity.type
_entity.pdbx_description
1 polymer ?
#
loop_
_entity_poly.entity_id
_entity_poly.type
_entity_poly.pdbx_seq_one_letter_code
_entity_poly.pdbx_strand_id
1 'polypeptide(L)'
;MPTSAALDLGVEQRRTLAAPRRPYGALARLLFAGMDLIYGRRRTLLKFKVLEVVARVPYQAWEQVAYVAMTHTYSMPGFARRIFEFVKESRSQQDNEMWHLLILEELIQKRRLREGFVLYGVLPQFIAFFYYHVSWLLYVVRPALSYGLNADFEDHAEHEYMEFVAENPGLEKAAFESDFARDYGEFASLADLFRNIGLDERHHKEESLDRIAHPRFSRRAPEQSP
;
A
#
# COMPACT_ATOMS: atom_id res chain seq x y z
N MET A 1 -5.09 14.32 17.88
CA MET A 1 -5.23 12.87 17.63
C MET A 1 -5.43 12.18 18.97
N PRO A 2 -6.39 11.26 19.12
CA PRO A 2 -6.54 10.54 20.37
C PRO A 2 -5.28 9.69 20.59
N THR A 3 -4.71 9.77 21.79
CA THR A 3 -3.53 9.02 22.21
C THR A 3 -3.90 7.54 22.22
N SER A 4 -3.59 6.85 21.12
CA SER A 4 -3.63 5.40 21.05
C SER A 4 -2.77 4.86 22.18
N ALA A 5 -3.30 3.96 23.02
CA ALA A 5 -2.46 3.14 23.87
C ALA A 5 -1.36 2.56 22.97
N ALA A 6 -0.10 2.89 23.23
CA ALA A 6 1.00 2.58 22.32
C ALA A 6 0.91 1.12 21.87
N LEU A 7 0.53 0.91 20.60
CA LEU A 7 0.36 -0.41 20.02
C LEU A 7 1.69 -1.17 20.20
N ASP A 8 1.63 -2.35 20.81
CA ASP A 8 2.81 -3.21 20.89
C ASP A 8 3.06 -3.82 19.51
N LEU A 9 3.95 -3.16 18.75
CA LEU A 9 4.30 -3.54 17.40
C LEU A 9 4.84 -4.98 17.32
N GLY A 10 5.49 -5.47 18.38
CA GLY A 10 5.99 -6.85 18.45
C GLY A 10 4.86 -7.87 18.59
N VAL A 11 3.80 -7.54 19.35
CA VAL A 11 2.57 -8.35 19.39
C VAL A 11 1.91 -8.38 18.02
N GLU A 12 1.78 -7.24 17.36
CA GLU A 12 1.14 -7.17 16.05
C GLU A 12 1.92 -7.91 14.96
N GLN A 13 3.25 -7.86 15.00
CA GLN A 13 4.11 -8.68 14.13
C GLN A 13 3.81 -10.17 14.31
N ARG A 14 3.77 -10.67 15.56
CA ARG A 14 3.46 -12.08 15.84
C ARG A 14 2.05 -12.44 15.36
N ARG A 15 1.10 -11.51 15.49
CA ARG A 15 -0.28 -11.70 15.02
C ARG A 15 -0.33 -11.86 13.51
N THR A 16 0.34 -11.00 12.74
CA THR A 16 0.44 -11.14 11.27
C THR A 16 1.09 -12.47 10.90
N LEU A 17 2.25 -12.78 11.49
CA LEU A 17 3.00 -14.00 11.14
C LEU A 17 2.23 -15.30 11.47
N ALA A 18 1.30 -15.26 12.42
CA ALA A 18 0.41 -16.37 12.74
C ALA A 18 -0.85 -16.42 11.86
N ALA A 19 -1.21 -15.31 11.22
CA ALA A 19 -2.37 -15.24 10.33
C ALA A 19 -2.06 -15.90 8.98
N PRO A 20 -3.03 -16.61 8.38
CA PRO A 20 -2.85 -17.08 7.01
C PRO A 20 -2.90 -15.91 6.03
N ARG A 21 -1.99 -15.92 5.06
CA ARG A 21 -2.07 -15.06 3.87
C ARG A 21 -3.41 -15.29 3.15
N ARG A 22 -3.90 -14.25 2.48
CA ARG A 22 -5.12 -14.33 1.67
C ARG A 22 -4.97 -15.36 0.54
N PRO A 23 -6.07 -15.97 0.08
CA PRO A 23 -6.04 -16.81 -1.12
C PRO A 23 -5.90 -15.95 -2.38
N TYR A 24 -4.65 -15.57 -2.71
CA TYR A 24 -4.35 -14.62 -3.78
C TYR A 24 -4.97 -15.03 -5.12
N GLY A 25 -5.51 -14.04 -5.85
CA GLY A 25 -5.99 -14.21 -7.22
C GLY A 25 -4.87 -14.48 -8.23
N ALA A 26 -5.24 -14.89 -9.45
CA ALA A 26 -4.27 -15.23 -10.48
C ALA A 26 -3.33 -14.07 -10.86
N LEU A 27 -3.85 -12.84 -10.93
CA LEU A 27 -3.07 -11.64 -11.25
C LEU A 27 -2.01 -11.34 -10.16
N ALA A 28 -2.42 -11.38 -8.89
CA ALA A 28 -1.51 -11.17 -7.77
C ALA A 28 -0.41 -12.25 -7.73
N ARG A 29 -0.78 -13.54 -7.90
CA ARG A 29 0.21 -14.63 -7.98
C ARG A 29 1.21 -14.46 -9.12
N LEU A 30 0.73 -14.03 -10.30
CA LEU A 30 1.60 -13.77 -11.45
C LEU A 30 2.57 -12.63 -11.15
N LEU A 31 2.08 -11.54 -10.54
CA LEU A 31 2.90 -10.40 -10.14
C LEU A 31 3.98 -10.82 -9.14
N PHE A 32 3.62 -11.48 -8.04
CA PHE A 32 4.57 -11.89 -7.00
C PHE A 32 5.57 -12.92 -7.52
N ALA A 33 5.14 -13.90 -8.31
CA ALA A 33 6.04 -14.86 -8.93
C ALA A 33 7.01 -14.19 -9.92
N GLY A 34 6.54 -13.20 -10.68
CA GLY A 34 7.38 -12.39 -11.56
C GLY A 34 8.41 -11.56 -10.77
N MET A 35 7.98 -10.93 -9.67
CA MET A 35 8.86 -10.19 -8.77
C MET A 35 9.93 -11.11 -8.15
N ASP A 36 9.56 -12.29 -7.69
CA ASP A 36 10.49 -13.29 -7.16
C ASP A 36 11.47 -13.83 -8.20
N LEU A 37 11.03 -13.97 -9.45
CA LEU A 37 11.87 -14.41 -10.55
C LEU A 37 12.93 -13.37 -10.91
N ILE A 38 12.55 -12.09 -10.89
CA ILE A 38 13.40 -10.97 -11.34
C ILE A 38 14.33 -10.48 -10.22
N TYR A 39 13.79 -10.28 -9.01
CA TYR A 39 14.49 -9.68 -7.87
C TYR A 39 14.92 -10.71 -6.82
N GLY A 40 14.50 -11.96 -6.97
CA GLY A 40 14.75 -13.02 -6.01
C GLY A 40 13.71 -13.10 -4.89
N ARG A 41 13.71 -14.23 -4.18
CA ARG A 41 12.80 -14.50 -3.06
C ARG A 41 13.21 -13.84 -1.74
N ARG A 42 14.44 -13.30 -1.66
CA ARG A 42 14.92 -12.67 -0.42
C ARG A 42 14.27 -11.30 -0.24
N ARG A 43 13.83 -11.02 0.99
CA ARG A 43 13.36 -9.70 1.41
C ARG A 43 14.55 -8.76 1.55
N THR A 44 14.59 -7.73 0.73
CA THR A 44 15.69 -6.76 0.70
C THR A 44 15.11 -5.35 0.51
N LEU A 45 15.81 -4.33 1.01
CA LEU A 45 15.37 -2.93 0.86
C LEU A 45 15.15 -2.55 -0.62
N LEU A 46 16.03 -3.05 -1.51
CA LEU A 46 15.90 -2.81 -2.94
C LEU A 46 14.63 -3.44 -3.53
N LYS A 47 14.24 -4.63 -3.07
CA LYS A 47 12.99 -5.28 -3.50
C LYS A 47 11.77 -4.53 -2.95
N PHE A 48 11.79 -4.11 -1.68
CA PHE A 48 10.73 -3.29 -1.10
C PHE A 48 10.53 -1.99 -1.85
N LYS A 49 11.61 -1.25 -2.16
CA LYS A 49 11.56 -0.04 -2.99
C LYS A 49 10.78 -0.27 -4.29
N VAL A 50 11.00 -1.41 -4.96
CA VAL A 50 10.25 -1.73 -6.19
C VAL A 50 8.78 -2.03 -5.90
N LEU A 51 8.47 -2.73 -4.81
CA LEU A 51 7.08 -2.97 -4.39
C LEU A 51 6.36 -1.65 -4.11
N GLU A 52 6.97 -0.70 -3.39
CA GLU A 52 6.36 0.62 -3.08
C GLU A 52 6.11 1.51 -4.31
N VAL A 53 6.91 1.34 -5.37
CA VAL A 53 6.64 2.00 -6.66
C VAL A 53 5.36 1.44 -7.29
N VAL A 54 5.08 0.15 -7.11
CA VAL A 54 3.90 -0.52 -7.66
C VAL A 54 2.68 -0.38 -6.74
N ALA A 55 2.87 -0.34 -5.42
CA ALA A 55 1.83 -0.29 -4.39
C ALA A 55 0.92 0.95 -4.51
N ARG A 56 1.50 2.12 -4.78
CA ARG A 56 0.73 3.37 -5.00
C ARG A 56 -0.23 3.37 -6.20
N VAL A 57 -0.01 2.47 -7.16
CA VAL A 57 -0.59 2.57 -8.51
C VAL A 57 -2.11 2.32 -8.57
N PRO A 58 -2.68 1.35 -7.83
CA PRO A 58 -4.13 1.16 -7.81
C PRO A 58 -4.88 2.40 -7.32
N TYR A 59 -4.37 3.07 -6.30
CA TYR A 59 -4.95 4.32 -5.79
C TYR A 59 -4.94 5.45 -6.82
N GLN A 60 -3.85 5.59 -7.59
CA GLN A 60 -3.78 6.53 -8.72
C GLN A 60 -4.83 6.22 -9.78
N ALA A 61 -5.00 4.93 -10.11
CA ALA A 61 -6.01 4.50 -11.08
C ALA A 61 -7.44 4.83 -10.58
N TRP A 62 -7.71 4.63 -9.29
CA TRP A 62 -9.00 4.93 -8.69
C TRP A 62 -9.30 6.42 -8.66
N GLU A 63 -8.31 7.22 -8.28
CA GLU A 63 -8.40 8.68 -8.30
C GLU A 63 -8.72 9.19 -9.71
N GLN A 64 -8.03 8.69 -10.74
CA GLN A 64 -8.28 9.06 -12.13
C GLN A 64 -9.71 8.72 -12.56
N VAL A 65 -10.23 7.53 -12.22
CA VAL A 65 -11.62 7.18 -12.51
C VAL A 65 -12.60 8.09 -11.75
N ALA A 66 -12.29 8.45 -10.52
CA ALA A 66 -13.10 9.37 -9.73
C ALA A 66 -13.16 10.77 -10.35
N TYR A 67 -12.06 11.29 -10.92
CA TYR A 67 -12.10 12.55 -11.68
C TYR A 67 -13.02 12.49 -12.88
N VAL A 68 -12.92 11.44 -13.69
CA VAL A 68 -13.80 11.24 -14.84
C VAL A 68 -15.26 11.12 -14.40
N ALA A 69 -15.54 10.44 -13.28
CA ALA A 69 -16.89 10.35 -12.75
C ALA A 69 -17.42 11.74 -12.34
N MET A 70 -16.60 12.55 -11.64
CA MET A 70 -16.98 13.88 -11.17
C MET A 70 -17.34 14.83 -12.32
N THR A 71 -16.63 14.78 -13.46
CA THR A 71 -16.95 15.61 -14.64
C THR A 71 -18.31 15.31 -15.26
N HIS A 72 -18.87 14.12 -15.01
CA HIS A 72 -20.20 13.74 -15.51
C HIS A 72 -21.31 13.83 -14.46
N THR A 73 -20.98 14.14 -13.20
CA THR A 73 -21.95 14.16 -12.10
C THR A 73 -21.98 15.45 -11.29
N TYR A 74 -21.39 16.53 -11.83
CA TYR A 74 -21.38 17.85 -11.18
C TYR A 74 -22.78 18.41 -10.89
N SER A 75 -23.80 17.99 -11.65
CA SER A 75 -25.19 18.37 -11.44
C SER A 75 -25.86 17.69 -10.23
N MET A 76 -25.15 16.77 -9.53
CA MET A 76 -25.63 16.04 -8.35
C MET A 76 -24.70 16.30 -7.14
N PRO A 77 -24.89 17.40 -6.37
CA PRO A 77 -23.94 17.84 -5.35
C PRO A 77 -23.62 16.79 -4.28
N GLY A 78 -24.62 16.05 -3.80
CA GLY A 78 -24.40 15.00 -2.79
C GLY A 78 -23.56 13.83 -3.31
N PHE A 79 -23.71 13.46 -4.58
CA PHE A 79 -22.90 12.42 -5.22
C PHE A 79 -21.47 12.93 -5.50
N ALA A 80 -21.34 14.16 -6.01
CA ALA A 80 -20.04 14.80 -6.21
C ALA A 80 -19.25 14.90 -4.89
N ARG A 81 -19.92 15.21 -3.76
CA ARG A 81 -19.26 15.22 -2.44
C ARG A 81 -18.69 13.85 -2.06
N ARG A 82 -19.43 12.76 -2.31
CA ARG A 82 -18.95 11.39 -2.03
C ARG A 82 -17.75 11.00 -2.89
N ILE A 83 -17.74 11.39 -4.17
CA ILE A 83 -16.56 11.19 -5.03
C ILE A 83 -15.37 11.99 -4.50
N PHE A 84 -15.58 13.24 -4.10
CA PHE A 84 -14.51 14.08 -3.59
C PHE A 84 -13.88 13.53 -2.30
N GLU A 85 -14.69 13.05 -1.35
CA GLU A 85 -14.14 12.41 -0.14
C GLU A 85 -13.36 11.14 -0.48
N PHE A 86 -13.82 10.32 -1.42
CA PHE A 86 -13.08 9.16 -1.90
C PHE A 86 -11.74 9.53 -2.55
N VAL A 87 -11.69 10.61 -3.34
CA VAL A 87 -10.45 11.12 -3.93
C VAL A 87 -9.47 11.54 -2.84
N LYS A 88 -9.94 12.25 -1.81
CA LYS A 88 -9.09 12.65 -0.68
C LYS A 88 -8.53 11.45 0.07
N GLU A 89 -9.34 10.45 0.32
CA GLU A 89 -8.93 9.21 0.99
C GLU A 89 -7.93 8.44 0.14
N SER A 90 -8.21 8.24 -1.15
CA SER A 90 -7.30 7.57 -2.08
C SER A 90 -5.95 8.28 -2.20
N ARG A 91 -5.93 9.62 -2.11
CA ARG A 91 -4.69 10.40 -2.06
C ARG A 91 -3.92 10.19 -0.77
N SER A 92 -4.62 10.14 0.36
CA SER A 92 -3.98 9.86 1.65
C SER A 92 -3.23 8.53 1.62
N GLN A 93 -3.81 7.50 0.98
CA GLN A 93 -3.12 6.22 0.81
C GLN A 93 -1.95 6.32 -0.17
N GLN A 94 -2.11 7.01 -1.31
CA GLN A 94 -0.97 7.27 -2.21
C GLN A 94 0.20 7.98 -1.52
N ASP A 95 -0.11 8.95 -0.65
CA ASP A 95 0.90 9.71 0.09
C ASP A 95 1.56 8.83 1.15
N ASN A 96 0.82 7.94 1.82
CA ASN A 96 1.39 6.95 2.75
C ASN A 96 2.41 6.02 2.05
N GLU A 97 2.03 5.43 0.92
CA GLU A 97 2.90 4.63 0.04
C GLU A 97 4.12 5.41 -0.49
N MET A 98 3.94 6.73 -0.71
CA MET A 98 5.05 7.61 -1.09
C MET A 98 6.05 7.77 0.06
N TRP A 99 5.58 7.92 1.31
CA TRP A 99 6.45 8.01 2.47
C TRP A 99 7.26 6.74 2.67
N HIS A 100 6.66 5.56 2.51
CA HIS A 100 7.38 4.29 2.56
C HIS A 100 8.51 4.24 1.54
N LEU A 101 8.24 4.61 0.28
CA LEU A 101 9.28 4.68 -0.76
C LEU A 101 10.41 5.66 -0.40
N LEU A 102 10.07 6.88 0.04
CA LEU A 102 11.06 7.90 0.36
C LEU A 102 11.98 7.47 1.52
N ILE A 103 11.42 6.82 2.54
CA ILE A 103 12.17 6.28 3.68
C ILE A 103 13.08 5.12 3.22
N LEU A 104 12.57 4.21 2.38
CA LEU A 104 13.38 3.13 1.83
C LEU A 104 14.55 3.65 0.97
N GLU A 105 14.30 4.65 0.13
CA GLU A 105 15.33 5.31 -0.68
C GLU A 105 16.41 5.94 0.20
N GLU A 106 16.01 6.67 1.24
CA GLU A 106 16.95 7.25 2.20
C GLU A 106 17.81 6.16 2.88
N LEU A 107 17.18 5.05 3.32
CA LEU A 107 17.89 3.92 3.91
C LEU A 107 18.86 3.24 2.94
N ILE A 108 18.47 3.07 1.67
CA ILE A 108 19.30 2.53 0.59
C ILE A 108 20.53 3.42 0.36
N GLN A 109 20.34 4.74 0.32
CA GLN A 109 21.41 5.72 0.15
C GLN A 109 22.36 5.73 1.36
N LYS A 110 21.83 5.77 2.59
CA LYS A 110 22.63 5.71 3.83
C LYS A 110 23.47 4.42 3.90
N ARG A 111 22.92 3.29 3.46
CA ARG A 111 23.62 1.99 3.40
C ARG A 111 24.50 1.80 2.16
N ARG A 112 24.52 2.77 1.23
CA ARG A 112 25.30 2.73 -0.02
C ARG A 112 25.06 1.46 -0.83
N LEU A 113 23.81 0.97 -0.85
CA LEU A 113 23.44 -0.20 -1.65
C LEU A 113 23.50 0.17 -3.14
N ARG A 114 23.99 -0.76 -3.96
CA ARG A 114 24.14 -0.53 -5.40
C ARG A 114 22.86 -0.88 -6.14
N GLU A 115 22.41 0.04 -6.97
CA GLU A 115 21.21 -0.11 -7.78
C GLU A 115 21.58 -0.18 -9.25
N GLY A 116 21.25 -1.29 -9.91
CA GLY A 116 21.29 -1.36 -11.36
C GLY A 116 20.19 -0.46 -11.95
N PHE A 117 20.57 0.58 -12.68
CA PHE A 117 19.63 1.56 -13.27
C PHE A 117 18.46 0.90 -14.03
N VAL A 118 18.74 -0.13 -14.84
CA VAL A 118 17.70 -0.84 -15.59
C VAL A 118 16.77 -1.62 -14.66
N LEU A 119 17.35 -2.39 -13.73
CA LEU A 119 16.61 -3.32 -12.89
C LEU A 119 15.79 -2.61 -11.80
N TYR A 120 16.32 -1.54 -11.20
CA TYR A 120 15.70 -0.85 -10.06
C TYR A 120 15.17 0.55 -10.40
N GLY A 121 15.41 1.04 -11.61
CA GLY A 121 14.88 2.32 -12.10
C GLY A 121 13.87 2.13 -13.22
N VAL A 122 14.30 1.56 -14.35
CA VAL A 122 13.47 1.46 -15.56
C VAL A 122 12.38 0.39 -15.44
N LEU A 123 12.74 -0.82 -15.02
CA LEU A 123 11.81 -1.95 -14.96
C LEU A 123 10.62 -1.73 -14.00
N PRO A 124 10.80 -1.18 -12.78
CA PRO A 124 9.69 -0.85 -11.90
C PRO A 124 8.67 0.10 -12.53
N GLN A 125 9.12 1.08 -13.32
CA GLN A 125 8.23 2.02 -14.03
C GLN A 125 7.41 1.31 -15.11
N PHE A 126 8.02 0.37 -15.84
CA PHE A 126 7.27 -0.46 -16.79
C PHE A 126 6.23 -1.34 -16.09
N ILE A 127 6.59 -1.99 -14.97
CA ILE A 127 5.64 -2.80 -14.19
C ILE A 127 4.49 -1.92 -13.69
N ALA A 128 4.79 -0.76 -13.09
CA ALA A 128 3.82 0.21 -12.62
C ALA A 128 2.88 0.68 -13.75
N PHE A 129 3.41 0.95 -14.95
CA PHE A 129 2.61 1.32 -16.12
C PHE A 129 1.58 0.24 -16.48
N PHE A 130 1.98 -1.03 -16.59
CA PHE A 130 1.03 -2.09 -16.91
C PHE A 130 0.04 -2.35 -15.77
N TYR A 131 0.53 -2.31 -14.53
CA TYR A 131 -0.30 -2.50 -13.35
C TYR A 131 -1.36 -1.41 -13.22
N TYR A 132 -1.04 -0.16 -13.58
CA TYR A 132 -2.01 0.96 -13.66
C TYR A 132 -3.17 0.62 -14.60
N HIS A 133 -2.86 0.16 -15.82
CA HIS A 133 -3.90 -0.13 -16.81
C HIS A 133 -4.77 -1.32 -16.39
N VAL A 134 -4.18 -2.34 -15.77
CA VAL A 134 -4.92 -3.47 -15.20
C VAL A 134 -5.84 -3.00 -14.07
N SER A 135 -5.32 -2.26 -13.10
CA SER A 135 -6.10 -1.72 -11.97
C SER A 135 -7.22 -0.79 -12.45
N TRP A 136 -6.92 0.11 -13.38
CA TRP A 136 -7.92 1.00 -14.00
C TRP A 136 -9.03 0.21 -14.70
N LEU A 137 -8.68 -0.77 -15.55
CA LEU A 137 -9.65 -1.57 -16.29
C LEU A 137 -10.54 -2.37 -15.35
N LEU A 138 -9.94 -3.04 -14.35
CA LEU A 138 -10.69 -3.77 -13.34
C LEU A 138 -11.62 -2.83 -12.57
N TYR A 139 -11.17 -1.62 -12.23
CA TYR A 139 -11.98 -0.67 -11.48
C TYR A 139 -13.18 -0.16 -12.30
N VAL A 140 -12.98 0.13 -13.58
CA VAL A 140 -14.05 0.57 -14.49
C VAL A 140 -15.06 -0.56 -14.73
N VAL A 141 -14.60 -1.80 -14.95
CA VAL A 141 -15.48 -2.95 -15.25
C VAL A 141 -16.18 -3.45 -13.99
N ARG A 142 -15.43 -3.78 -12.95
CA ARG A 142 -15.93 -4.34 -11.68
C ARG A 142 -15.00 -3.94 -10.51
N PRO A 143 -15.28 -2.82 -9.81
CA PRO A 143 -14.42 -2.28 -8.74
C PRO A 143 -13.99 -3.29 -7.68
N ALA A 144 -14.89 -4.20 -7.30
CA ALA A 144 -14.59 -5.26 -6.35
C ALA A 144 -13.39 -6.13 -6.77
N LEU A 145 -13.13 -6.31 -8.08
CA LEU A 145 -11.93 -7.01 -8.56
C LEU A 145 -10.66 -6.18 -8.38
N SER A 146 -10.74 -4.87 -8.59
CA SER A 146 -9.58 -3.99 -8.37
C SER A 146 -9.26 -3.85 -6.89
N TYR A 147 -10.27 -3.71 -6.03
CA TYR A 147 -10.08 -3.73 -4.57
C TYR A 147 -9.57 -5.09 -4.09
N GLY A 148 -10.06 -6.20 -4.67
CA GLY A 148 -9.54 -7.54 -4.37
C GLY A 148 -8.08 -7.71 -4.75
N LEU A 149 -7.68 -7.20 -5.92
CA LEU A 149 -6.28 -7.20 -6.35
C LEU A 149 -5.41 -6.36 -5.42
N ASN A 150 -5.88 -5.18 -5.00
CA ASN A 150 -5.17 -4.35 -4.03
C ASN A 150 -5.03 -5.07 -2.68
N ALA A 151 -6.13 -5.59 -2.12
CA ALA A 151 -6.09 -6.35 -0.86
C ALA A 151 -5.13 -7.55 -0.89
N ASP A 152 -4.98 -8.21 -2.04
CA ASP A 152 -3.98 -9.27 -2.20
C ASP A 152 -2.54 -8.73 -2.23
N PHE A 153 -2.32 -7.56 -2.83
CA PHE A 153 -1.04 -6.83 -2.80
C PHE A 153 -0.66 -6.40 -1.38
N GLU A 154 -1.57 -5.73 -0.67
CA GLU A 154 -1.29 -5.23 0.69
C GLU A 154 -1.10 -6.36 1.69
N ASP A 155 -1.87 -7.46 1.57
CA ASP A 155 -1.64 -8.64 2.39
C ASP A 155 -0.27 -9.26 2.13
N HIS A 156 0.21 -9.22 0.89
CA HIS A 156 1.55 -9.67 0.57
C HIS A 156 2.60 -8.75 1.21
N ALA A 157 2.47 -7.44 1.05
CA ALA A 157 3.38 -6.44 1.60
C ALA A 157 3.45 -6.51 3.13
N GLU A 158 2.30 -6.56 3.82
CA GLU A 158 2.22 -6.71 5.28
C GLU A 158 3.08 -7.90 5.75
N HIS A 159 2.89 -9.08 5.16
CA HIS A 159 3.63 -10.27 5.56
C HIS A 159 5.13 -10.15 5.22
N GLU A 160 5.47 -9.60 4.04
CA GLU A 160 6.88 -9.42 3.66
C GLU A 160 7.62 -8.50 4.65
N TYR A 161 7.01 -7.40 5.11
CA TYR A 161 7.60 -6.53 6.12
C TYR A 161 7.77 -7.23 7.48
N MET A 162 6.73 -7.93 7.95
CA MET A 162 6.78 -8.62 9.24
C MET A 162 7.79 -9.77 9.23
N GLU A 163 7.92 -10.49 8.11
CA GLU A 163 8.93 -11.54 7.89
C GLU A 163 10.33 -10.93 7.79
N PHE A 164 10.50 -9.78 7.11
CA PHE A 164 11.77 -9.09 7.02
C PHE A 164 12.32 -8.70 8.40
N VAL A 165 11.47 -8.18 9.28
CA VAL A 165 11.88 -7.87 10.66
C VAL A 165 12.29 -9.14 11.41
N ALA A 166 11.54 -10.24 11.26
CA ALA A 166 11.86 -11.51 11.90
C ALA A 166 13.19 -12.12 11.40
N GLU A 167 13.49 -11.96 10.12
CA GLU A 167 14.74 -12.43 9.49
C GLU A 167 15.96 -11.57 9.87
N ASN A 168 15.74 -10.35 10.38
CA ASN A 168 16.79 -9.36 10.64
C ASN A 168 16.72 -8.81 12.08
N PRO A 169 17.03 -9.62 13.11
CA PRO A 169 16.94 -9.20 14.52
C PRO A 169 17.89 -8.03 14.88
N GLY A 170 18.89 -7.74 14.03
CA GLY A 170 19.74 -6.56 14.19
C GLY A 170 18.98 -5.22 14.04
N LEU A 171 17.81 -5.21 13.40
CA LEU A 171 16.99 -4.02 13.22
C LEU A 171 16.47 -3.45 14.55
N GLU A 172 16.30 -4.27 15.57
CA GLU A 172 15.89 -3.84 16.93
C GLU A 172 16.89 -2.88 17.57
N LYS A 173 18.17 -3.02 17.19
CA LYS A 173 19.27 -2.21 17.74
C LYS A 173 19.65 -1.04 16.84
N ALA A 174 19.14 -1.02 15.61
CA ALA A 174 19.41 0.06 14.66
C ALA A 174 18.40 1.17 14.89
N ALA A 175 18.86 2.34 15.32
CA ALA A 175 18.00 3.51 15.50
C ALA A 175 17.38 3.91 14.14
N PHE A 176 16.13 4.36 14.19
CA PHE A 176 15.52 5.02 13.04
C PHE A 176 15.90 6.50 13.04
N GLU A 177 16.68 6.89 12.03
CA GLU A 177 17.05 8.27 11.77
C GLU A 177 16.66 8.60 10.34
N SER A 178 15.72 9.53 10.17
CA SER A 178 15.19 9.91 8.85
C SER A 178 14.89 11.39 8.77
N ASP A 179 15.19 11.99 7.62
CA ASP A 179 14.79 13.35 7.29
C ASP A 179 13.25 13.49 7.22
N PHE A 180 12.53 12.37 7.03
CA PHE A 180 11.07 12.30 6.93
C PHE A 180 10.37 11.92 8.25
N ALA A 181 11.09 11.81 9.37
CA ALA A 181 10.52 11.37 10.64
C ALA A 181 9.37 12.27 11.14
N ARG A 182 9.39 13.57 10.82
CA ARG A 182 8.31 14.50 11.18
C ARG A 182 7.05 14.32 10.36
N ASP A 183 7.18 13.84 9.12
CA ASP A 183 6.08 13.68 8.19
C ASP A 183 5.40 12.31 8.36
N TYR A 184 6.21 11.26 8.55
CA TYR A 184 5.71 9.88 8.65
C TYR A 184 5.53 9.40 10.09
N GLY A 185 6.48 9.70 10.99
CA GLY A 185 6.46 9.27 12.39
C GLY A 185 7.85 9.02 12.95
N GLU A 186 7.99 9.10 14.28
CA GLU A 186 9.23 8.77 15.00
C GLU A 186 9.14 7.36 15.60
N PHE A 187 10.21 6.59 15.45
CA PHE A 187 10.31 5.21 15.91
C PHE A 187 11.62 4.98 16.66
N ALA A 188 11.59 4.14 17.69
CA ALA A 188 12.79 3.85 18.49
C ALA A 188 13.84 3.06 17.70
N SER A 189 13.39 2.19 16.79
CA SER A 189 14.25 1.31 16.00
C SER A 189 13.76 1.16 14.56
N LEU A 190 14.63 0.69 13.68
CA LEU A 190 14.24 0.29 12.32
C LEU A 190 13.26 -0.89 12.35
N ALA A 191 13.33 -1.76 13.36
CA ALA A 191 12.35 -2.83 13.50
C ALA A 191 10.94 -2.26 13.73
N ASP A 192 10.82 -1.24 14.57
CA ASP A 192 9.54 -0.57 14.84
C ASP A 192 9.02 0.18 13.62
N LEU A 193 9.91 0.86 12.88
CA LEU A 193 9.55 1.46 11.59
C LEU A 193 8.94 0.42 10.64
N PHE A 194 9.64 -0.69 10.37
CA PHE A 194 9.16 -1.69 9.41
C PHE A 194 7.90 -2.42 9.88
N ARG A 195 7.73 -2.61 11.20
CA ARG A 195 6.46 -3.09 11.75
C ARG A 195 5.34 -2.10 11.51
N ASN A 196 5.59 -0.81 11.70
CA ASN A 196 4.59 0.22 11.45
C ASN A 196 4.20 0.29 9.97
N ILE A 197 5.17 0.25 9.06
CA ILE A 197 4.89 0.14 7.61
C ILE A 197 4.00 -1.09 7.34
N GLY A 198 4.35 -2.26 7.88
CA GLY A 198 3.50 -3.45 7.75
C GLY A 198 2.08 -3.29 8.34
N LEU A 199 1.88 -2.42 9.34
CA LEU A 199 0.56 -2.09 9.86
C LEU A 199 -0.21 -1.12 8.96
N ASP A 200 0.48 -0.19 8.30
CA ASP A 200 -0.12 0.64 7.25
C ASP A 200 -0.64 -0.26 6.13
N GLU A 201 0.15 -1.26 5.69
CA GLU A 201 -0.31 -2.25 4.70
C GLU A 201 -1.55 -3.03 5.16
N ARG A 202 -1.59 -3.39 6.44
CA ARG A 202 -2.78 -4.03 7.00
C ARG A 202 -3.99 -3.12 6.90
N HIS A 203 -3.83 -1.83 7.20
CA HIS A 203 -4.91 -0.85 7.10
C HIS A 203 -5.39 -0.70 5.64
N HIS A 204 -4.47 -0.55 4.69
CA HIS A 204 -4.75 -0.53 3.25
C HIS A 204 -5.52 -1.77 2.78
N LYS A 205 -5.12 -2.95 3.26
CA LYS A 205 -5.81 -4.22 3.01
C LYS A 205 -7.24 -4.20 3.54
N GLU A 206 -7.42 -3.81 4.80
CA GLU A 206 -8.72 -3.79 5.47
C GLU A 206 -9.69 -2.82 4.79
N GLU A 207 -9.23 -1.64 4.40
CA GLU A 207 -10.03 -0.69 3.61
C GLU A 207 -10.41 -1.26 2.24
N SER A 208 -9.46 -1.88 1.54
CA SER A 208 -9.75 -2.53 0.26
C SER A 208 -10.82 -3.61 0.43
N LEU A 209 -10.81 -4.36 1.54
CA LEU A 209 -11.82 -5.38 1.83
C LEU A 209 -13.20 -4.79 2.14
N ASP A 210 -13.27 -3.72 2.92
CA ASP A 210 -14.54 -3.03 3.18
C ASP A 210 -15.17 -2.50 1.89
N ARG A 211 -14.34 -1.98 0.97
CA ARG A 211 -14.79 -1.49 -0.33
C ARG A 211 -15.25 -2.59 -1.30
N ILE A 212 -14.82 -3.84 -1.10
CA ILE A 212 -15.39 -4.98 -1.84
C ILE A 212 -16.84 -5.23 -1.42
N ALA A 213 -17.15 -5.07 -0.12
CA ALA A 213 -18.51 -5.20 0.40
C ALA A 213 -19.41 -4.02 0.00
N HIS A 214 -18.83 -2.83 -0.16
CA HIS A 214 -19.52 -1.59 -0.56
C HIS A 214 -19.00 -1.02 -1.90
N PRO A 215 -19.10 -1.75 -3.03
CA PRO A 215 -18.45 -1.36 -4.26
C PRO A 215 -19.21 -0.22 -4.93
N ARG A 216 -18.56 0.95 -4.98
CA ARG A 216 -18.96 2.24 -5.60
C ARG A 216 -19.83 3.12 -4.72
N PHE A 217 -19.55 4.42 -4.85
CA PHE A 217 -20.35 5.59 -4.48
C PHE A 217 -21.84 5.24 -4.43
N SER A 218 -22.34 4.82 -3.27
CA SER A 218 -23.73 4.42 -3.15
C SER A 218 -24.60 5.62 -3.57
N ARG A 219 -25.57 5.40 -4.46
CA ARG A 219 -26.51 6.47 -4.85
C ARG A 219 -27.47 6.81 -3.71
N ARG A 220 -27.67 5.90 -2.75
CA ARG A 220 -28.50 6.11 -1.57
C ARG A 220 -27.71 6.84 -0.48
N ALA A 221 -28.26 7.96 -0.03
CA ALA A 221 -27.88 8.53 1.26
C ALA A 221 -28.22 7.51 2.37
N PRO A 222 -27.49 7.48 3.49
CA PRO A 222 -28.01 6.85 4.69
C PRO A 222 -29.36 7.53 5.02
N GLU A 223 -30.42 6.73 5.11
CA GLU A 223 -31.68 7.19 5.69
C GLU A 223 -31.38 7.68 7.09
N GLN A 224 -31.49 9.00 7.30
CA GLN A 224 -31.64 9.51 8.65
C GLN A 224 -33.03 9.09 9.09
N SER A 225 -33.11 7.99 9.84
CA SER A 225 -34.32 7.65 10.60
C SER A 225 -34.59 8.76 11.63
N PRO A 226 -35.87 9.11 11.85
CA PRO A 226 -36.29 10.26 12.66
C PRO A 226 -35.93 10.14 14.15
#